data_AF-A0A7J6QW71-F1
#
_entry.id   AF-A0A7J6QW71-F1
#
_cell.length_a   1.000
_cell.length_b   1.000
_cell.length_c   1.000
_cell.angle_alpha   90.00
_cell.angle_beta   90.00
_cell.angle_gamma   90.00
#
_symmetry.space_group_name_H-M   'P 1'
#
loop_
_entity.id
_entity.type
_entity.pdbx_description
1 polymer ?
#
loop_
_entity_poly.entity_id
_entity_poly.type
_entity_poly.pdbx_seq_one_letter_code
_entity_poly.pdbx_strand_id
1 'polypeptide(L)'
;VCHPDVAREWCCTFLSSADVYIGSPTAFADEVFEQAVRTTTVEKGRSVYISVGALWGAEDIRRMDAQGKLRGLTVTMKKHPESLKLTGSLMNKMASLMDGRQNPSEDVVIYEGDVRSLCPLAPNNVNTMACAAIAAPSLGFSRVRARLVANSSLIDRHIVAIDVDGPFDNELGCAFKVHTERVNPAAVGAVTGKQTYNAFLTSLLNARGKEPGVHLS
;
A
#
# COMPACT_ATOMS: atom_id res chain seq x y z
N VAL A 1 8.50 9.09 -8.97
CA VAL A 1 8.58 7.76 -8.32
C VAL A 1 9.05 6.76 -9.36
N CYS A 2 10.13 6.01 -9.09
CA CYS A 2 10.64 4.99 -10.00
C CYS A 2 9.85 3.67 -9.86
N HIS A 3 9.99 2.79 -10.86
CA HIS A 3 9.47 1.42 -10.78
C HIS A 3 10.14 0.64 -9.62
N PRO A 4 9.45 -0.27 -8.90
CA PRO A 4 10.04 -1.03 -7.79
C PRO A 4 11.34 -1.77 -8.13
N ASP A 5 11.53 -2.15 -9.39
CA ASP A 5 12.74 -2.82 -9.87
C ASP A 5 14.00 -1.99 -9.64
N VAL A 6 13.91 -0.67 -9.78
CA VAL A 6 15.03 0.24 -9.50
C VAL A 6 15.42 0.19 -8.03
N ALA A 7 14.43 0.11 -7.13
CA ALA A 7 14.71 -0.05 -5.71
C ALA A 7 15.36 -1.42 -5.43
N ARG A 8 14.85 -2.49 -6.04
CA ARG A 8 15.38 -3.85 -5.88
C ARG A 8 16.84 -3.96 -6.33
N GLU A 9 17.20 -3.29 -7.41
CA GLU A 9 18.55 -3.34 -7.96
C GLU A 9 19.54 -2.45 -7.20
N TRP A 10 19.14 -1.24 -6.79
CA TRP A 10 20.10 -0.20 -6.38
C TRP A 10 20.03 0.21 -4.90
N CYS A 11 18.99 -0.15 -4.15
CA CYS A 11 18.80 0.36 -2.78
C CYS A 11 19.99 0.06 -1.86
N CYS A 12 20.45 -1.20 -1.80
CA CYS A 12 21.57 -1.58 -0.93
C CYS A 12 22.89 -0.91 -1.35
N THR A 13 23.07 -0.66 -2.66
CA THR A 13 24.21 0.10 -3.16
C THR A 13 24.17 1.54 -2.65
N PHE A 14 23.02 2.20 -2.73
CA PHE A 14 22.86 3.57 -2.22
C PHE A 14 23.02 3.66 -0.69
N LEU A 15 22.55 2.65 0.04
CA LEU A 15 22.74 2.56 1.51
C LEU A 15 24.20 2.49 1.93
N SER A 16 25.13 2.18 1.03
CA SER A 16 26.56 2.25 1.33
C SER A 16 27.07 3.69 1.45
N SER A 17 26.29 4.70 1.06
CA SER A 17 26.72 6.11 1.06
C SER A 17 25.70 7.08 1.63
N ALA A 18 24.40 6.77 1.59
CA ALA A 18 23.35 7.69 2.01
C ALA A 18 22.12 6.95 2.56
N ASP A 19 21.27 7.71 3.27
CA ASP A 19 19.89 7.29 3.50
C ASP A 19 19.13 7.26 2.16
N VAL A 20 18.17 6.35 2.02
CA VAL A 20 17.43 6.14 0.76
C VAL A 20 15.95 6.43 0.96
N TYR A 21 15.38 7.21 0.05
CA TYR A 21 13.93 7.45 0.01
C TYR A 21 13.28 6.61 -1.09
N ILE A 22 12.35 5.73 -0.71
CA ILE A 22 11.63 4.83 -1.62
C ILE A 22 10.19 5.30 -1.81
N GLY A 23 9.85 5.66 -3.05
CA GLY A 23 8.48 6.04 -3.44
C GLY A 23 7.58 4.87 -3.88
N SER A 24 8.16 3.69 -4.12
CA SER A 24 7.46 2.47 -4.56
C SER A 24 7.61 1.37 -3.51
N PRO A 25 6.83 1.41 -2.42
CA PRO A 25 6.84 0.41 -1.35
C PRO A 25 6.51 -1.01 -1.83
N THR A 26 5.92 -1.18 -3.02
CA THR A 26 5.66 -2.50 -3.62
C THR A 26 6.93 -3.33 -3.82
N ALA A 27 8.12 -2.71 -3.85
CA ALA A 27 9.39 -3.44 -3.86
C ALA A 27 9.56 -4.35 -2.62
N PHE A 28 9.04 -3.96 -1.46
CA PHE A 28 9.13 -4.73 -0.21
C PHE A 28 8.24 -5.98 -0.17
N ALA A 29 7.42 -6.20 -1.19
CA ALA A 29 6.73 -7.48 -1.33
C ALA A 29 7.69 -8.64 -1.70
N ASP A 30 8.89 -8.32 -2.20
CA ASP A 30 9.98 -9.28 -2.35
C ASP A 30 10.69 -9.45 -1.00
N GLU A 31 10.60 -10.65 -0.42
CA GLU A 31 11.12 -10.95 0.91
C GLU A 31 12.66 -10.92 0.96
N VAL A 32 13.32 -11.34 -0.12
CA VAL A 32 14.79 -11.33 -0.23
C VAL A 32 15.27 -9.88 -0.21
N PHE A 33 14.62 -9.02 -1.00
CA PHE A 33 14.87 -7.59 -1.00
C PHE A 33 14.58 -6.94 0.35
N GLU A 34 13.41 -7.19 0.95
CA GLU A 34 13.05 -6.64 2.25
C GLU A 34 14.10 -6.98 3.31
N GLN A 35 14.49 -8.25 3.40
CA GLN A 35 15.47 -8.71 4.37
C GLN A 35 16.85 -8.10 4.10
N ALA A 36 17.28 -8.05 2.84
CA ALA A 36 18.56 -7.44 2.47
C ALA A 36 18.61 -5.96 2.85
N VAL A 37 17.53 -5.20 2.61
CA VAL A 37 17.44 -3.79 3.00
C VAL A 37 17.50 -3.62 4.51
N ARG A 38 16.70 -4.39 5.27
CA ARG A 38 16.70 -4.32 6.74
C ARG A 38 18.07 -4.63 7.33
N THR A 39 18.74 -5.67 6.84
CA THR A 39 20.11 -5.99 7.26
C THR A 39 21.08 -4.85 6.90
N THR A 40 21.06 -4.38 5.65
CA THR A 40 21.98 -3.33 5.17
C THR A 40 21.82 -2.02 5.94
N THR A 41 20.58 -1.63 6.29
CA THR A 41 20.33 -0.42 7.09
C THR A 41 21.05 -0.46 8.43
N VAL A 42 21.02 -1.59 9.12
CA VAL A 42 21.73 -1.78 10.40
C VAL A 42 23.23 -1.80 10.19
N GLU A 43 23.72 -2.60 9.23
CA GLU A 43 25.17 -2.74 8.96
C GLU A 43 25.85 -1.43 8.55
N LYS A 44 25.15 -0.60 7.77
CA LYS A 44 25.69 0.68 7.26
C LYS A 44 25.36 1.87 8.16
N GLY A 45 24.56 1.68 9.22
CA GLY A 45 24.07 2.77 10.06
C GLY A 45 23.25 3.80 9.26
N ARG A 46 22.41 3.32 8.33
CA ARG A 46 21.60 4.16 7.42
C ARG A 46 20.13 3.84 7.52
N SER A 47 19.31 4.76 7.00
CA SER A 47 17.86 4.66 7.04
C SER A 47 17.26 4.60 5.64
N VAL A 48 16.21 3.79 5.50
CA VAL A 48 15.29 3.83 4.36
C VAL A 48 14.00 4.50 4.81
N TYR A 49 13.58 5.53 4.07
CA TYR A 49 12.31 6.22 4.29
C TYR A 49 11.33 5.87 3.17
N ILE A 50 10.10 5.58 3.55
CA ILE A 50 9.04 5.12 2.65
C ILE A 50 7.88 6.08 2.73
N SER A 51 7.47 6.60 1.57
CA SER A 51 6.31 7.48 1.44
C SER A 51 5.02 6.78 1.91
N VAL A 52 4.32 7.31 2.92
CA VAL A 52 2.98 6.82 3.30
C VAL A 52 1.93 7.01 2.20
N GLY A 53 2.11 8.01 1.34
CA GLY A 53 1.27 8.23 0.15
C GLY A 53 -0.22 8.37 0.48
N ALA A 54 -1.06 7.52 -0.10
CA ALA A 54 -2.50 7.60 0.12
C ALA A 54 -3.00 6.94 1.43
N LEU A 55 -2.12 6.29 2.20
CA LEU A 55 -2.48 5.57 3.42
C LEU A 55 -2.88 6.55 4.53
N TRP A 56 -4.12 6.46 5.01
CA TRP A 56 -4.61 7.19 6.16
C TRP A 56 -4.51 6.33 7.42
N GLY A 57 -4.10 6.89 8.57
CA GLY A 57 -4.00 6.14 9.83
C GLY A 57 -2.78 5.22 9.95
N ALA A 58 -1.71 5.45 9.18
CA ALA A 58 -0.48 4.65 9.24
C ALA A 58 0.12 4.57 10.66
N GLU A 59 0.09 5.68 11.41
CA GLU A 59 0.60 5.75 12.77
C GLU A 59 -0.27 4.94 13.75
N ASP A 60 -1.60 5.01 13.61
CA ASP A 60 -2.53 4.27 14.46
C ASP A 60 -2.42 2.77 14.25
N ILE A 61 -2.30 2.34 12.99
CA ILE A 61 -2.01 0.95 12.62
C ILE A 61 -0.70 0.48 13.29
N ARG A 62 0.37 1.26 13.13
CA ARG A 62 1.69 0.94 13.73
C ARG A 62 1.63 0.86 15.25
N ARG A 63 0.90 1.77 15.90
CA ARG A 63 0.73 1.77 17.36
C ARG A 63 -0.05 0.54 17.83
N MET A 64 -1.13 0.18 17.12
CA MET A 64 -1.91 -1.02 17.45
C MET A 64 -1.10 -2.30 17.25
N ASP A 65 -0.31 -2.37 16.18
CA ASP A 65 0.61 -3.49 15.89
C ASP A 65 1.65 -3.66 17.00
N ALA A 66 2.32 -2.57 17.37
CA ALA A 66 3.33 -2.55 18.44
C ALA A 66 2.75 -2.93 19.82
N GLN A 67 1.45 -2.70 20.06
CA GLN A 67 0.75 -3.12 21.26
C GLN A 67 0.22 -4.57 21.21
N GLY A 68 0.43 -5.29 20.10
CA GLY A 68 -0.10 -6.64 19.89
C GLY A 68 -1.63 -6.69 19.79
N LYS A 69 -2.28 -5.55 19.47
CA LYS A 69 -3.74 -5.38 19.42
C LYS A 69 -4.31 -5.46 18.01
N LEU A 70 -3.48 -5.34 16.98
CA LEU A 70 -3.90 -5.49 15.60
C LEU A 70 -4.25 -6.96 15.32
N ARG A 71 -5.49 -7.22 14.89
CA ARG A 71 -5.99 -8.58 14.56
C ARG A 71 -6.24 -8.77 13.07
N GLY A 72 -6.57 -7.69 12.36
CA GLY A 72 -6.81 -7.72 10.93
C GLY A 72 -6.65 -6.34 10.32
N LEU A 73 -6.20 -6.31 9.07
CA LEU A 73 -6.08 -5.10 8.26
C LEU A 73 -6.46 -5.44 6.82
N THR A 74 -7.47 -4.75 6.31
CA THR A 74 -7.88 -4.85 4.91
C THR A 74 -7.80 -3.48 4.26
N VAL A 75 -7.16 -3.41 3.10
CA VAL A 75 -7.13 -2.20 2.28
C VAL A 75 -7.91 -2.47 1.00
N THR A 76 -8.98 -1.71 0.80
CA THR A 76 -9.77 -1.72 -0.42
C THR A 76 -9.43 -0.50 -1.26
N MET A 77 -9.08 -0.71 -2.53
CA MET A 77 -8.91 0.40 -3.48
C MET A 77 -9.88 0.25 -4.63
N LYS A 78 -10.67 1.30 -4.89
CA LYS A 78 -11.58 1.38 -6.04
C LYS A 78 -11.10 2.45 -7.01
N LYS A 79 -11.01 2.09 -8.30
CA LYS A 79 -10.60 3.00 -9.37
C LYS A 79 -11.40 2.74 -10.64
N HIS A 80 -11.39 3.72 -11.54
CA HIS A 80 -11.81 3.48 -12.91
C HIS A 80 -10.96 2.37 -13.56
N PRO A 81 -11.54 1.46 -14.38
CA PRO A 81 -10.78 0.41 -15.06
C PRO A 81 -9.55 0.93 -15.81
N GLU A 82 -9.67 2.05 -16.53
CA GLU A 82 -8.55 2.68 -17.26
C GLU A 82 -7.43 3.20 -16.35
N SER A 83 -7.70 3.44 -15.07
CA SER A 83 -6.70 3.87 -14.08
C SER A 83 -5.89 2.70 -13.49
N LEU A 84 -6.22 1.45 -13.85
CA LEU A 84 -5.58 0.24 -13.33
C LEU A 84 -4.50 -0.27 -14.30
N LYS A 85 -3.22 -0.01 -13.96
CA LYS A 85 -2.06 -0.54 -14.69
C LYS A 85 -1.70 -1.92 -14.16
N LEU A 86 -2.45 -2.91 -14.64
CA LEU A 86 -2.33 -4.32 -14.26
C LEU A 86 -1.37 -5.05 -15.20
N THR A 87 -0.80 -6.16 -14.72
CA THR A 87 0.04 -7.06 -15.51
C THR A 87 -0.48 -8.51 -15.39
N GLY A 88 -0.08 -9.35 -16.35
CA GLY A 88 -0.30 -10.80 -16.29
C GLY A 88 -1.77 -11.22 -16.17
N SER A 89 -2.02 -12.22 -15.32
CA SER A 89 -3.34 -12.83 -15.13
C SER A 89 -4.42 -11.85 -14.66
N LEU A 90 -4.04 -10.82 -13.91
CA LEU A 90 -4.98 -9.86 -13.35
C LEU A 90 -5.55 -8.91 -14.43
N MET A 91 -4.74 -8.57 -15.44
CA MET A 91 -5.19 -7.82 -16.61
C MET A 91 -6.26 -8.60 -17.40
N ASN A 92 -6.00 -9.88 -17.68
CA ASN A 92 -6.93 -10.76 -18.40
C ASN A 92 -8.23 -10.95 -17.61
N LYS A 93 -8.11 -11.14 -16.29
CA LYS A 93 -9.27 -11.26 -15.39
C LYS A 93 -10.14 -10.00 -15.41
N MET A 94 -9.54 -8.81 -15.34
CA MET A 94 -10.29 -7.56 -15.43
C MET A 94 -11.01 -7.43 -16.77
N ALA A 95 -10.32 -7.68 -17.89
CA ALA A 95 -10.93 -7.61 -19.22
C ALA A 95 -12.15 -8.54 -19.33
N SER A 96 -12.03 -9.80 -18.88
CA SER A 96 -13.13 -10.76 -18.88
C SER A 96 -14.29 -10.37 -17.95
N LEU A 97 -14.01 -9.82 -16.77
CA LEU A 97 -15.05 -9.42 -15.83
C LEU A 97 -15.81 -8.17 -16.27
N MET A 98 -15.15 -7.29 -17.02
CA MET A 98 -15.73 -6.03 -17.49
C MET A 98 -16.45 -6.16 -18.84
N ASP A 99 -16.15 -7.21 -19.61
CA ASP A 99 -16.77 -7.45 -20.91
C ASP A 99 -18.30 -7.58 -20.82
N GLY A 100 -19.00 -6.92 -21.73
CA GLY A 100 -20.48 -6.93 -21.80
C GLY A 100 -21.22 -6.27 -20.63
N ARG A 101 -20.53 -5.67 -19.64
CA ARG A 101 -21.20 -5.02 -18.51
C ARG A 101 -21.90 -3.72 -18.93
N GLN A 102 -23.19 -3.63 -18.63
CA GLN A 102 -24.02 -2.48 -18.97
C GLN A 102 -24.17 -1.46 -17.83
N ASN A 103 -23.96 -1.86 -16.57
CA ASN A 103 -24.06 -0.95 -15.44
C ASN A 103 -22.67 -0.39 -15.05
N PRO A 104 -22.38 0.89 -15.34
CA PRO A 104 -21.09 1.48 -15.00
C PRO A 104 -20.89 1.67 -13.48
N SER A 105 -21.94 1.59 -12.67
CA SER A 105 -21.89 1.86 -11.23
C SER A 105 -21.53 0.65 -10.37
N GLU A 106 -21.50 -0.55 -10.95
CA GLU A 106 -21.27 -1.79 -10.21
C GLU A 106 -19.79 -1.95 -9.84
N ASP A 107 -19.53 -2.31 -8.59
CA ASP A 107 -18.18 -2.65 -8.13
C ASP A 107 -17.77 -4.03 -8.66
N VAL A 108 -16.68 -4.08 -9.42
CA VAL A 108 -16.10 -5.32 -9.93
C VAL A 108 -14.83 -5.64 -9.17
N VAL A 109 -14.89 -6.65 -8.29
CA VAL A 109 -13.70 -7.11 -7.54
C VAL A 109 -12.79 -7.88 -8.49
N ILE A 110 -11.68 -7.26 -8.88
CA ILE A 110 -10.70 -7.89 -9.77
C ILE A 110 -9.68 -8.72 -8.97
N TYR A 111 -9.39 -8.33 -7.73
CA TYR A 111 -8.49 -9.05 -6.83
C TYR A 111 -8.98 -8.99 -5.39
N GLU A 112 -8.89 -10.12 -4.69
CA GLU A 112 -9.04 -10.22 -3.24
C GLU A 112 -8.08 -11.31 -2.73
N GLY A 113 -7.19 -10.94 -1.81
CA GLY A 113 -6.09 -11.81 -1.37
C GLY A 113 -5.06 -11.08 -0.51
N ASP A 114 -3.85 -11.62 -0.39
CA ASP A 114 -2.76 -10.96 0.35
C ASP A 114 -2.06 -9.86 -0.48
N VAL A 115 -1.44 -8.89 0.21
CA VAL A 115 -0.73 -7.79 -0.48
C VAL A 115 0.49 -8.30 -1.26
N ARG A 116 1.19 -9.33 -0.74
CA ARG A 116 2.42 -9.87 -1.34
C ARG A 116 2.21 -10.32 -2.78
N SER A 117 1.17 -11.12 -3.00
CA SER A 117 0.80 -11.68 -4.30
C SER A 117 0.28 -10.63 -5.27
N LEU A 118 -0.31 -9.53 -4.76
CA LEU A 118 -0.84 -8.46 -5.60
C LEU A 118 0.24 -7.48 -6.10
N CYS A 119 1.24 -7.17 -5.28
CA CYS A 119 2.29 -6.19 -5.63
C CYS A 119 2.94 -6.40 -7.00
N PRO A 120 3.35 -7.62 -7.43
CA PRO A 120 3.93 -7.80 -8.76
C PRO A 120 2.92 -7.65 -9.91
N LEU A 121 1.62 -7.83 -9.64
CA LEU A 121 0.55 -7.75 -10.64
C LEU A 121 0.02 -6.33 -10.86
N ALA A 122 0.23 -5.43 -9.91
CA ALA A 122 -0.27 -4.05 -9.96
C ALA A 122 0.70 -3.03 -9.31
N PRO A 123 2.01 -3.06 -9.61
CA PRO A 123 3.05 -2.38 -8.84
C PRO A 123 2.88 -0.86 -8.77
N ASN A 124 2.26 -0.26 -9.79
CA ASN A 124 2.00 1.18 -9.85
C ASN A 124 0.76 1.61 -9.05
N ASN A 125 -0.16 0.67 -8.79
CA ASN A 125 -1.49 0.97 -8.29
C ASN A 125 -1.62 0.76 -6.78
N VAL A 126 -0.84 -0.16 -6.21
CA VAL A 126 -1.07 -0.71 -4.87
C VAL A 126 -0.03 -0.29 -3.82
N ASN A 127 0.70 0.80 -4.08
CA ASN A 127 1.66 1.35 -3.11
C ASN A 127 1.04 1.61 -1.73
N THR A 128 -0.23 2.03 -1.66
CA THR A 128 -0.95 2.22 -0.39
C THR A 128 -1.13 0.93 0.40
N MET A 129 -1.41 -0.18 -0.31
CA MET A 129 -1.54 -1.50 0.33
C MET A 129 -0.18 -1.99 0.83
N ALA A 130 0.88 -1.77 0.06
CA ALA A 130 2.26 -2.07 0.49
C ALA A 130 2.67 -1.23 1.72
N CYS A 131 2.33 0.06 1.77
CA CYS A 131 2.54 0.87 2.97
C CYS A 131 1.79 0.33 4.18
N ALA A 132 0.56 -0.17 4.00
CA ALA A 132 -0.23 -0.75 5.09
C ALA A 132 0.43 -2.03 5.64
N ALA A 133 0.98 -2.87 4.77
CA ALA A 133 1.77 -4.04 5.15
C ALA A 133 3.02 -3.67 5.96
N ILE A 134 3.72 -2.60 5.56
CA ILE A 134 4.90 -2.09 6.28
C ILE A 134 4.50 -1.46 7.63
N ALA A 135 3.34 -0.79 7.69
CA ALA A 135 2.80 -0.20 8.92
C ALA A 135 2.35 -1.24 9.95
N ALA A 136 2.05 -2.47 9.51
CA ALA A 136 1.59 -3.57 10.34
C ALA A 136 2.57 -4.76 10.32
N PRO A 137 3.78 -4.65 10.89
CA PRO A 137 4.78 -5.72 10.85
C PRO A 137 4.28 -7.10 11.31
N SER A 138 3.38 -7.15 12.31
CA SER A 138 2.82 -8.43 12.77
C SER A 138 1.94 -9.10 11.71
N LEU A 139 1.33 -8.36 10.79
CA LEU A 139 0.57 -8.93 9.68
C LEU A 139 1.45 -9.09 8.43
N GLY A 140 2.22 -8.06 8.11
CA GLY A 140 3.10 -7.99 6.94
C GLY A 140 2.36 -8.16 5.60
N PHE A 141 3.13 -8.33 4.54
CA PHE A 141 2.59 -8.45 3.18
C PHE A 141 1.69 -9.68 2.98
N SER A 142 1.90 -10.74 3.78
CA SER A 142 1.18 -12.01 3.62
C SER A 142 -0.15 -12.08 4.37
N ARG A 143 -0.40 -11.23 5.39
CA ARG A 143 -1.66 -11.25 6.16
C ARG A 143 -2.47 -9.95 6.09
N VAL A 144 -1.88 -8.85 5.64
CA VAL A 144 -2.70 -7.70 5.22
C VAL A 144 -3.49 -8.11 3.98
N ARG A 145 -4.81 -7.90 4.02
CA ARG A 145 -5.72 -8.23 2.92
C ARG A 145 -5.84 -7.07 1.95
N ALA A 146 -5.70 -7.36 0.68
CA ALA A 146 -5.89 -6.44 -0.43
C ALA A 146 -7.20 -6.75 -1.15
N ARG A 147 -7.99 -5.73 -1.41
CA ARG A 147 -9.17 -5.79 -2.27
C ARG A 147 -9.09 -4.71 -3.34
N LEU A 148 -8.92 -5.12 -4.60
CA LEU A 148 -8.83 -4.20 -5.72
C LEU A 148 -10.11 -4.26 -6.55
N VAL A 149 -10.73 -3.10 -6.75
CA VAL A 149 -12.05 -2.97 -7.37
C VAL A 149 -11.95 -2.03 -8.58
N ALA A 150 -12.52 -2.47 -9.69
CA ALA A 150 -12.77 -1.66 -10.87
C ALA A 150 -14.22 -1.17 -10.82
N ASN A 151 -14.43 0.15 -10.98
CA ASN A 151 -15.77 0.74 -11.04
C ASN A 151 -15.76 1.89 -12.06
N SER A 152 -16.53 1.75 -13.14
CA SER A 152 -16.56 2.68 -14.27
C SER A 152 -17.26 4.02 -13.96
N SER A 153 -18.02 4.11 -12.86
CA SER A 153 -18.63 5.37 -12.42
C SER A 153 -17.63 6.33 -11.76
N LEU A 154 -16.43 5.85 -11.40
CA LEU A 154 -15.38 6.65 -10.76
C LEU A 154 -14.60 7.49 -11.77
N ILE A 155 -15.27 8.47 -12.39
CA ILE A 155 -14.70 9.31 -13.45
C ILE A 155 -13.87 10.51 -12.94
N ASP A 156 -13.98 10.84 -11.66
CA ASP A 156 -13.39 12.04 -11.04
C ASP A 156 -12.63 11.76 -9.73
N ARG A 157 -12.56 10.49 -9.30
CA ARG A 157 -11.99 10.11 -8.00
C ARG A 157 -11.45 8.69 -7.96
N HIS A 158 -10.55 8.45 -7.01
CA HIS A 158 -10.21 7.12 -6.50
C HIS A 158 -10.72 6.99 -5.06
N ILE A 159 -11.08 5.78 -4.65
CA ILE A 159 -11.47 5.48 -3.27
C ILE A 159 -10.44 4.55 -2.66
N VAL A 160 -10.01 4.86 -1.45
CA VAL A 160 -9.21 3.96 -0.60
C VAL A 160 -9.94 3.80 0.72
N ALA A 161 -10.38 2.59 1.02
CA ALA A 161 -10.94 2.24 2.32
C ALA A 161 -9.96 1.37 3.10
N ILE A 162 -9.91 1.58 4.41
CA ILE A 162 -9.06 0.85 5.34
C ILE A 162 -9.93 0.35 6.48
N ASP A 163 -9.98 -0.96 6.61
CA ASP A 163 -10.68 -1.67 7.67
C ASP A 163 -9.66 -2.28 8.63
N VAL A 164 -9.78 -1.95 9.92
CA VAL A 164 -8.93 -2.47 10.99
C VAL A 164 -9.77 -3.27 11.96
N ASP A 165 -9.35 -4.50 12.24
CA ASP A 165 -9.90 -5.34 13.30
C ASP A 165 -8.95 -5.33 14.50
N GLY A 166 -9.47 -4.99 15.67
CA GLY A 166 -8.77 -4.98 16.95
C GLY A 166 -9.21 -6.12 17.88
N PRO A 167 -8.89 -6.04 19.19
CA PRO A 167 -9.25 -7.07 20.15
C PRO A 167 -10.77 -7.19 20.33
N PHE A 168 -11.22 -8.40 20.66
CA PHE A 168 -12.59 -8.70 21.08
C PHE A 168 -12.75 -8.45 22.58
N ASP A 169 -13.81 -7.75 22.95
CA ASP A 169 -14.21 -7.51 24.34
C ASP A 169 -15.26 -8.58 24.73
N ASN A 170 -14.90 -9.45 25.67
CA ASN A 170 -15.79 -10.53 26.11
C ASN A 170 -16.97 -10.05 26.97
N GLU A 171 -16.83 -8.91 27.65
CA GLU A 171 -17.89 -8.36 28.49
C GLU A 171 -18.95 -7.67 27.63
N LEU A 172 -18.51 -6.93 26.61
CA LEU A 172 -19.40 -6.21 25.69
C LEU A 172 -19.82 -7.03 24.46
N GLY A 173 -19.20 -8.19 24.23
CA GLY A 173 -19.53 -9.09 23.12
C GLY A 173 -19.23 -8.49 21.73
N CYS A 174 -18.29 -7.55 21.62
CA CYS A 174 -17.96 -6.88 20.37
C CYS A 174 -16.45 -6.66 20.22
N ALA A 175 -15.97 -6.46 19.00
CA ALA A 175 -14.57 -6.15 18.73
C ALA A 175 -14.37 -4.66 18.42
N PHE A 176 -13.20 -4.13 18.79
CA PHE A 176 -12.76 -2.84 18.27
C PHE A 176 -12.63 -2.91 16.75
N LYS A 177 -13.25 -1.97 16.04
CA LYS A 177 -13.20 -1.87 14.58
C LYS A 177 -13.00 -0.43 14.16
N VAL A 178 -12.22 -0.23 13.09
CA VAL A 178 -12.10 1.06 12.42
C VAL A 178 -12.42 0.86 10.95
N HIS A 179 -13.22 1.77 10.41
CA HIS A 179 -13.38 1.95 8.98
C HIS A 179 -13.02 3.39 8.64
N THR A 180 -12.13 3.58 7.68
CA THR A 180 -11.86 4.89 7.08
C THR A 180 -12.05 4.81 5.59
N GLU A 181 -12.58 5.87 4.99
CA GLU A 181 -12.68 6.02 3.55
C GLU A 181 -12.03 7.34 3.12
N ARG A 182 -11.09 7.26 2.19
CA ARG A 182 -10.43 8.39 1.57
C ARG A 182 -10.85 8.48 0.11
N VAL A 183 -11.53 9.57 -0.22
CA VAL A 183 -11.92 9.92 -1.59
C VAL A 183 -10.90 10.91 -2.17
N ASN A 184 -10.16 10.49 -3.18
CA ASN A 184 -9.07 11.27 -3.79
C ASN A 184 -9.45 11.71 -5.21
N PRO A 185 -9.58 13.02 -5.49
CA PRO A 185 -9.83 13.49 -6.85
C PRO A 185 -8.76 13.00 -7.85
N ALA A 186 -9.20 12.42 -8.96
CA ALA A 186 -8.38 11.83 -10.00
C ALA A 186 -9.14 11.77 -11.34
N ALA A 187 -8.48 12.09 -12.45
CA ALA A 187 -9.08 11.88 -13.77
C ALA A 187 -9.04 10.40 -14.17
N VAL A 188 -9.93 9.99 -15.07
CA VAL A 188 -9.85 8.70 -15.75
C VAL A 188 -8.45 8.48 -16.35
N GLY A 189 -7.90 7.28 -16.17
CA GLY A 189 -6.56 6.92 -16.64
C GLY A 189 -5.42 7.35 -15.70
N ALA A 190 -5.66 8.25 -14.75
CA ALA A 190 -4.67 8.63 -13.76
C ALA A 190 -4.42 7.49 -12.77
N VAL A 191 -3.17 7.10 -12.56
CA VAL A 191 -2.83 6.04 -11.58
C VAL A 191 -2.94 6.55 -10.15
N THR A 192 -2.62 7.83 -9.93
CA THR A 192 -2.48 8.47 -8.62
C THR A 192 -3.35 9.72 -8.56
N GLY A 193 -4.05 9.92 -7.44
CA GLY A 193 -4.88 11.11 -7.24
C GLY A 193 -4.06 12.34 -6.86
N LYS A 194 -4.61 13.53 -7.09
CA LYS A 194 -3.90 14.81 -6.90
C LYS A 194 -3.38 14.98 -5.46
N GLN A 195 -4.18 14.58 -4.47
CA GLN A 195 -3.81 14.75 -3.05
C GLN A 195 -2.75 13.76 -2.55
N THR A 196 -2.41 12.74 -3.33
CA THR A 196 -1.30 11.84 -2.99
C THR A 196 0.05 12.53 -3.22
N TYR A 197 0.14 13.52 -4.13
CA TYR A 197 1.36 14.29 -4.34
C TYR A 197 1.73 15.13 -3.11
N ASN A 198 0.75 15.78 -2.48
CA ASN A 198 0.98 16.54 -1.25
C ASN A 198 1.44 15.63 -0.10
N ALA A 199 0.82 14.45 0.04
CA ALA A 199 1.26 13.46 1.03
C ALA A 199 2.71 13.02 0.78
N PHE A 200 3.08 12.76 -0.48
CA PHE A 200 4.44 12.40 -0.86
C PHE A 200 5.46 13.51 -0.53
N LEU A 201 5.12 14.77 -0.80
CA LEU A 201 5.98 15.90 -0.46
C LEU A 201 6.20 16.00 1.05
N THR A 202 5.13 15.88 1.84
CA THR A 202 5.22 15.88 3.30
C THR A 202 6.08 14.72 3.81
N SER A 203 5.90 13.53 3.24
CA SER A 203 6.74 12.37 3.55
C SER A 203 8.22 12.65 3.30
N LEU A 204 8.55 13.26 2.16
CA LEU A 204 9.93 13.62 1.83
C LEU A 204 10.52 14.63 2.83
N LEU A 205 9.75 15.64 3.24
CA LEU A 205 10.19 16.63 4.23
C LEU A 205 10.43 16.02 5.62
N ASN A 206 9.74 14.92 5.93
CA ASN A 206 9.86 14.18 7.19
C ASN A 206 10.93 13.06 7.16
N ALA A 207 11.54 12.80 6.00
CA ALA A 207 12.51 11.72 5.80
C ALA A 207 13.90 12.06 6.35
N ARG A 208 14.00 12.28 7.67
CA ARG A 208 15.24 12.65 8.35
C ARG A 208 15.23 12.29 9.84
N GLY A 209 16.43 12.13 10.41
CA GLY A 209 16.63 12.08 11.86
C GLY A 209 16.04 10.84 12.55
N LYS A 210 15.89 9.72 11.83
CA LYS A 210 15.51 8.42 12.40
C LYS A 210 16.73 7.54 12.55
N GLU A 211 16.73 6.73 13.61
CA GLU A 211 17.71 5.66 13.82
C GLU A 211 17.79 4.72 12.62
N PRO A 212 18.94 4.05 12.39
CA PRO A 212 19.09 3.11 11.28
C PRO A 212 17.95 2.09 11.19
N GLY A 213 17.38 1.93 10.00
CA GLY A 213 16.24 1.03 9.78
C GLY A 213 15.32 1.47 8.64
N VAL A 214 14.16 0.81 8.55
CA VAL A 214 13.12 1.10 7.56
C VAL A 214 11.96 1.85 8.22
N HIS A 215 11.64 3.04 7.73
CA HIS A 215 10.68 3.95 8.34
C HIS A 215 9.62 4.41 7.34
N LEU A 216 8.39 4.49 7.81
CA LEU A 216 7.36 5.29 7.14
C LEU A 216 7.58 6.76 7.47
N SER A 217 7.54 7.62 6.45
CA SER A 217 7.73 9.08 6.55
C SER A 217 6.52 9.82 6.01
#